data_AF-A0A3N5FKD6-F1
#
_entry.id   AF-A0A3N5FKD6-F1
#
_cell.length_a   1.000
_cell.length_b   1.000
_cell.length_c   1.000
_cell.angle_alpha   90.00
_cell.angle_beta   90.00
_cell.angle_gamma   90.00
#
_symmetry.space_group_name_H-M   'P 1'
#
loop_
_entity.id
_entity.type
_entity.pdbx_description
1 polymer ?
#
loop_
_entity_poly.entity_id
_entity_poly.type
_entity_poly.pdbx_seq_one_letter_code
_entity_poly.pdbx_strand_id
1 'polypeptide(L)'
;MKVPRRLAGLFNAQSRAIWAALTLLLLALVTPGAPLPRSTYNYIVVFDVTQSMNVKDYELDGVPVSRLAYTREAVRRALKNLPCGSRIGWGAFAEYRTILLLAPVEVCGNYDDLLASLDNLDGQIRWSNA
;
A
#
# COMPACT_ATOMS: atom_id res chain seq x y z
N MET A 1 -49.23 4.45 40.77
CA MET A 1 -47.85 4.35 40.22
C MET A 1 -47.80 5.02 38.86
N LYS A 2 -47.15 6.20 38.75
CA LYS A 2 -46.96 6.92 37.47
C LYS A 2 -45.52 6.69 37.00
N VAL A 3 -45.35 5.89 35.95
CA VAL A 3 -44.05 5.74 35.29
C VAL A 3 -43.67 7.10 34.67
N PRO A 4 -42.46 7.64 34.93
CA PRO A 4 -42.11 8.97 34.47
C PRO A 4 -42.02 9.00 32.94
N ARG A 5 -42.69 9.99 32.35
CA ARG A 5 -42.87 10.24 30.90
C ARG A 5 -41.57 10.25 30.07
N ARG A 6 -40.40 10.37 30.72
CA ARG A 6 -39.07 10.24 30.10
C ARG A 6 -38.73 8.81 29.65
N LEU A 7 -39.21 7.78 30.36
CA LEU A 7 -39.01 6.38 29.97
C LEU A 7 -39.88 5.96 28.78
N ALA A 8 -41.05 6.58 28.60
CA ALA A 8 -41.92 6.31 27.45
C ALA A 8 -41.34 6.86 26.12
N GLY A 9 -40.55 7.94 26.19
CA GLY A 9 -39.88 8.51 25.02
C GLY A 9 -38.75 7.63 24.46
N LEU A 10 -38.13 6.79 25.31
CA LEU A 10 -37.11 5.81 24.92
C LEU A 10 -37.66 4.65 24.07
N PHE A 11 -38.97 4.41 24.09
CA PHE A 11 -39.66 3.36 23.34
C PHE A 11 -40.46 3.88 22.14
N ASN A 12 -40.26 5.14 21.76
CA ASN A 12 -40.90 5.70 20.57
C ASN A 12 -40.28 5.09 19.30
N ALA A 13 -41.01 5.09 18.18
CA ALA A 13 -40.57 4.43 16.94
C ALA A 13 -39.18 4.89 16.46
N GLN A 14 -38.85 6.17 16.65
CA GLN A 14 -37.55 6.76 16.34
C GLN A 14 -36.44 6.19 17.23
N SER A 15 -36.66 6.08 18.54
CA SER A 15 -35.68 5.52 19.48
C SER A 15 -35.40 4.05 19.19
N ARG A 16 -36.43 3.29 18.79
CA ARG A 16 -36.28 1.89 18.34
C ARG A 16 -35.42 1.79 17.08
N ALA A 17 -35.61 2.69 16.12
CA ALA A 17 -34.78 2.75 14.91
C ALA A 17 -33.31 3.07 15.24
N ILE A 18 -33.06 4.00 16.17
CA ILE A 18 -31.70 4.34 16.60
C ILE A 18 -31.02 3.15 17.29
N TRP A 19 -31.71 2.45 18.19
CA TRP A 19 -31.17 1.26 18.85
C TRP A 19 -30.90 0.13 17.85
N ALA A 20 -31.78 -0.07 16.87
CA ALA A 20 -31.56 -1.05 15.81
C ALA A 20 -30.33 -0.67 14.96
N ALA A 21 -30.19 0.60 14.56
CA ALA A 21 -29.04 1.08 13.80
C ALA A 21 -27.73 0.93 14.58
N LEU A 22 -27.71 1.28 15.86
CA LEU A 22 -26.55 1.10 16.75
C LEU A 22 -26.18 -0.38 16.87
N THR A 23 -27.17 -1.26 17.03
CA THR A 23 -26.94 -2.70 17.11
C THR A 23 -26.35 -3.24 15.82
N LEU A 24 -26.90 -2.85 14.66
CA LEU A 24 -26.36 -3.23 13.35
C LEU A 24 -24.93 -2.73 13.13
N LEU A 25 -24.62 -1.50 13.58
CA LEU A 25 -23.28 -0.93 13.51
C LEU A 25 -22.28 -1.70 14.39
N LEU A 26 -22.65 -2.00 15.63
CA LEU A 26 -21.82 -2.83 16.52
C LEU A 26 -21.59 -4.22 15.94
N LEU A 27 -22.61 -4.82 15.32
CA LEU A 27 -22.49 -6.12 14.67
C LEU A 27 -21.52 -6.06 13.48
N ALA A 28 -21.58 -4.99 12.68
CA ALA A 28 -20.67 -4.78 11.55
C ALA A 28 -19.20 -4.61 11.97
N LEU A 29 -18.93 -4.05 13.14
CA LEU A 29 -17.58 -3.90 13.69
C LEU A 29 -16.98 -5.24 14.15
N VAL A 30 -17.82 -6.20 14.56
CA VAL A 30 -17.40 -7.52 15.06
C VAL A 30 -17.37 -8.56 13.94
N THR A 31 -18.15 -8.38 12.87
CA THR A 31 -18.09 -9.29 11.71
C THR A 31 -16.74 -9.15 11.00
N PRO A 32 -15.97 -10.25 10.83
CA PRO A 32 -14.75 -10.22 10.05
C PRO A 32 -15.08 -9.73 8.64
N GLY A 33 -14.26 -8.82 8.10
CA GLY A 33 -14.50 -8.19 6.81
C GLY A 33 -14.82 -9.23 5.75
N ALA A 34 -16.00 -9.12 5.13
CA ALA A 34 -16.41 -10.03 4.08
C ALA A 34 -15.36 -9.98 2.95
N PRO A 35 -14.79 -11.13 2.52
CA PRO A 35 -13.81 -11.15 1.45
C PRO A 35 -14.50 -10.80 0.13
N LEU A 36 -14.52 -9.51 -0.19
CA LEU A 36 -14.94 -9.03 -1.49
C LEU A 36 -13.90 -9.51 -2.51
N PRO A 37 -14.31 -10.18 -3.59
CA PRO A 37 -13.39 -10.58 -4.63
C PRO A 37 -12.78 -9.32 -5.24
N ARG A 38 -11.47 -9.16 -5.05
CA ARG A 38 -10.67 -8.13 -5.70
C ARG A 38 -9.61 -8.80 -6.56
N SER A 39 -9.34 -8.23 -7.72
CA SER A 39 -8.18 -8.62 -8.50
C SER A 39 -6.93 -8.27 -7.71
N THR A 40 -6.16 -9.28 -7.33
CA THR A 40 -4.85 -9.12 -6.71
C THR A 40 -3.78 -9.49 -7.72
N TYR A 41 -2.60 -8.91 -7.58
CA TYR A 41 -1.50 -9.10 -8.51
C TYR A 41 -0.26 -9.61 -7.79
N ASN A 42 0.64 -10.26 -8.51
CA ASN A 42 1.94 -10.69 -7.99
C ASN A 42 3.03 -10.21 -8.94
N TYR A 43 3.84 -9.25 -8.51
CA TYR A 43 4.81 -8.55 -9.34
C TYR A 43 6.24 -8.63 -8.79
N ILE A 44 7.20 -8.63 -9.71
CA ILE A 44 8.59 -8.30 -9.42
C ILE A 44 8.95 -7.13 -10.32
N VAL A 45 9.36 -6.01 -9.72
CA VAL A 45 9.83 -4.83 -10.45
C VAL A 45 11.35 -4.87 -10.49
N VAL A 46 11.92 -4.93 -11.69
CA VAL A 46 13.37 -4.96 -11.88
C VAL A 46 13.87 -3.56 -12.25
N PHE A 47 14.78 -3.02 -11.46
CA PHE A 47 15.38 -1.71 -11.68
C PHE A 47 16.68 -1.83 -12.47
N ASP A 48 16.79 -1.13 -13.59
CA ASP A 48 18.08 -0.90 -14.24
C ASP A 48 18.90 0.05 -13.36
N VAL A 49 20.05 -0.42 -12.89
CA VAL A 49 20.99 0.34 -12.03
C VAL A 49 22.33 0.58 -12.72
N THR A 50 22.35 0.54 -14.06
CA THR A 50 23.53 0.89 -14.87
C THR A 50 23.89 2.36 -14.74
N GLN A 51 25.12 2.72 -15.09
CA GLN A 51 25.60 4.11 -15.03
C GLN A 51 24.76 5.08 -15.86
N SER A 52 24.14 4.60 -16.95
CA SER A 52 23.26 5.41 -17.79
C SER A 52 22.03 5.94 -17.04
N MET A 53 21.63 5.27 -15.95
CA MET A 53 20.48 5.64 -15.14
C MET A 53 20.79 6.76 -14.14
N ASN A 54 22.06 7.15 -13.97
CA ASN A 54 22.47 8.28 -13.13
C ASN A 54 22.39 9.65 -13.84
N VAL A 55 22.11 9.66 -15.16
CA VAL A 55 21.95 10.90 -15.94
C VAL A 55 20.75 11.68 -15.43
N LYS A 56 20.93 12.98 -15.19
CA LYS A 56 19.91 13.90 -14.68
C LYS A 56 19.17 14.64 -15.80
N ASP A 57 18.48 13.88 -16.64
CA ASP A 57 17.72 14.38 -17.79
C ASP A 57 16.20 14.23 -17.64
N TYR A 58 15.73 13.87 -16.45
CA TYR A 58 14.32 13.82 -16.07
C TYR A 58 14.02 14.88 -15.02
N GLU A 59 12.75 15.21 -14.85
CA GLU A 59 12.30 16.19 -13.85
C GLU A 59 11.24 15.61 -12.93
N LEU A 60 11.36 15.94 -11.64
CA LEU A 60 10.31 15.76 -10.65
C LEU A 60 10.05 17.12 -10.02
N ASP A 61 8.81 17.61 -10.14
CA ASP A 61 8.38 18.92 -9.61
C ASP A 61 9.30 20.09 -10.03
N GLY A 62 9.77 20.06 -11.28
CA GLY A 62 10.67 21.07 -11.85
C GLY A 62 12.13 20.96 -11.41
N VAL A 63 12.49 19.92 -10.65
CA VAL A 63 13.87 19.64 -10.22
C VAL A 63 14.48 18.55 -11.12
N PRO A 64 15.65 18.78 -11.74
CA PRO A 64 16.35 17.75 -12.49
C PRO A 64 16.79 16.58 -11.59
N VAL A 65 16.37 15.37 -11.94
CA VAL A 65 16.66 14.13 -11.22
C VAL A 65 17.22 13.07 -12.14
N SER A 66 17.95 12.12 -11.56
CA SER A 66 18.43 10.95 -12.30
C SER A 66 17.27 10.09 -12.81
N ARG A 67 17.44 9.40 -13.94
CA ARG A 67 16.46 8.42 -14.43
C ARG A 67 16.09 7.38 -13.35
N LEU A 68 17.07 6.90 -12.57
CA LEU A 68 16.80 5.96 -11.47
C LEU A 68 15.88 6.57 -10.40
N ALA A 69 16.15 7.79 -9.96
CA ALA A 69 15.29 8.51 -9.03
C ALA A 69 13.87 8.72 -9.58
N TYR A 70 13.75 9.06 -10.87
CA TYR A 70 12.45 9.15 -11.53
C TYR A 70 11.70 7.82 -11.53
N THR A 71 12.37 6.71 -11.87
CA THR A 71 11.79 5.37 -11.83
C THR A 71 11.34 4.98 -10.42
N ARG A 72 12.14 5.27 -9.38
CA ARG A 72 11.73 5.02 -7.99
C ARG A 72 10.46 5.78 -7.62
N GLU A 73 10.36 7.04 -8.02
CA GLU A 73 9.16 7.84 -7.77
C GLU A 73 7.95 7.30 -8.55
N ALA A 74 8.14 6.86 -9.80
CA ALA A 74 7.07 6.21 -10.57
C ALA A 74 6.57 4.94 -9.88
N VAL A 75 7.47 4.11 -9.35
CA VAL A 75 7.12 2.90 -8.59
C VAL A 75 6.43 3.25 -7.26
N ARG A 76 6.90 4.28 -6.55
CA ARG A 76 6.24 4.80 -5.33
C ARG A 76 4.79 5.17 -5.60
N ARG A 77 4.52 5.85 -6.72
CA ARG A 77 3.15 6.20 -7.14
C ARG A 77 2.34 4.98 -7.53
N ALA A 78 2.93 4.02 -8.25
CA ALA A 78 2.27 2.77 -8.62
C ALA A 78 1.88 1.94 -7.39
N LEU A 79 2.74 1.89 -6.37
CA LEU A 79 2.50 1.16 -5.12
C LEU A 79 1.22 1.64 -4.42
N LYS A 80 0.94 2.95 -4.44
CA LYS A 80 -0.29 3.54 -3.86
C LYS A 80 -1.57 3.04 -4.54
N ASN A 81 -1.48 2.63 -5.81
CA ASN A 81 -2.63 2.23 -6.61
C ASN A 81 -2.85 0.70 -6.62
N LEU A 82 -1.96 -0.08 -5.99
CA LEU A 82 -2.11 -1.53 -5.92
C LEU A 82 -3.19 -1.91 -4.90
N PRO A 83 -4.11 -2.83 -5.25
CA PRO A 83 -5.12 -3.30 -4.30
C PRO A 83 -4.47 -4.15 -3.21
N CYS A 84 -4.92 -3.97 -1.96
CA CYS A 84 -4.51 -4.84 -0.84
C CYS A 84 -4.73 -6.32 -1.17
N GLY A 85 -3.81 -7.17 -0.70
CA GLY A 85 -3.69 -8.56 -1.10
C GLY A 85 -2.78 -8.78 -2.31
N SER A 86 -2.43 -7.72 -3.07
CA SER A 86 -1.37 -7.81 -4.07
C SER A 86 -0.02 -8.00 -3.41
N ARG A 87 0.90 -8.67 -4.12
CA ARG A 87 2.27 -8.90 -3.68
C ARG A 87 3.25 -8.24 -4.65
N ILE A 88 4.29 -7.60 -4.13
CA ILE A 88 5.31 -6.96 -4.93
C ILE A 88 6.69 -7.17 -4.33
N GLY A 89 7.68 -7.37 -5.20
CA GLY A 89 9.08 -7.53 -4.87
C GLY A 89 9.99 -6.73 -5.79
N TRP A 90 11.26 -6.62 -5.43
CA TRP A 90 12.27 -5.85 -6.14
C TRP A 90 13.32 -6.76 -6.74
N GLY A 91 13.75 -6.44 -7.96
CA GLY A 91 14.98 -6.94 -8.54
C GLY A 91 15.83 -5.79 -9.02
N ALA A 92 17.11 -6.05 -9.27
CA ALA A 92 17.98 -5.10 -9.95
C ALA A 92 18.68 -5.76 -11.12
N PHE A 93 18.87 -4.99 -12.18
CA PHE A 93 19.61 -5.36 -13.37
C PHE A 93 20.87 -4.48 -13.45
N ALA A 94 22.03 -5.14 -13.46
CA ALA A 94 23.32 -4.48 -13.63
C ALA A 94 24.13 -5.21 -14.71
N GLU A 95 24.52 -4.46 -15.73
CA GLU A 95 25.28 -4.91 -16.90
C GLU A 95 24.62 -6.06 -17.66
N TYR A 96 24.73 -7.29 -17.15
CA TYR A 96 24.26 -8.52 -17.80
C TYR A 96 23.55 -9.47 -16.84
N ARG A 97 23.29 -9.08 -15.58
CA ARG A 97 22.64 -9.95 -14.59
C ARG A 97 21.46 -9.26 -13.92
N THR A 98 20.42 -10.05 -13.67
CA THR A 98 19.28 -9.68 -12.82
C THR A 98 19.40 -10.42 -11.49
N ILE A 99 19.25 -9.70 -10.39
CA ILE A 99 19.27 -10.25 -9.03
C ILE A 99 17.96 -9.90 -8.33
N LEU A 100 17.38 -10.86 -7.62
CA LEU A 100 16.22 -10.63 -6.76
C LEU A 100 16.70 -9.99 -5.45
N LEU A 101 16.23 -8.77 -5.17
CA LEU A 101 16.58 -8.03 -3.96
C LEU A 101 15.55 -8.24 -2.84
N LEU A 102 14.28 -8.33 -3.22
CA LEU A 102 13.17 -8.57 -2.30
C LEU A 102 12.16 -9.51 -2.97
N ALA A 103 11.87 -10.65 -2.34
CA ALA A 103 10.82 -11.54 -2.79
C ALA A 103 9.44 -10.86 -2.62
N PRO A 104 8.43 -11.19 -3.46
CA PRO A 104 7.14 -10.53 -3.37
C PRO A 104 6.46 -10.66 -2.01
N VAL A 105 6.23 -9.53 -1.33
CA VAL A 105 5.51 -9.41 -0.05
C VAL A 105 4.19 -8.67 -0.24
N GLU A 106 3.24 -8.89 0.65
CA GLU A 106 1.91 -8.27 0.55
C GLU A 106 1.99 -6.74 0.77
N VAL A 107 1.35 -5.98 -0.11
CA VAL A 107 1.52 -4.52 -0.19
C VAL A 107 1.04 -3.79 1.06
N CYS A 108 -0.18 -4.04 1.53
CA CYS A 108 -0.79 -3.19 2.56
C CYS A 108 -0.22 -3.45 3.96
N GLY A 109 0.13 -4.69 4.28
CA GLY A 109 0.77 -5.08 5.54
C GLY A 109 2.26 -4.74 5.62
N ASN A 110 2.90 -4.42 4.49
CA ASN A 110 4.34 -4.10 4.42
C ASN A 110 4.62 -2.77 3.69
N TYR A 111 3.63 -1.86 3.62
CA TYR A 111 3.71 -0.67 2.78
C TYR A 111 4.91 0.22 3.12
N ASP A 112 5.12 0.49 4.41
CA ASP A 112 6.21 1.35 4.89
C ASP A 112 7.58 0.70 4.63
N ASP A 113 7.71 -0.61 4.83
CA ASP A 113 8.94 -1.36 4.54
C ASP A 113 9.25 -1.42 3.04
N LEU A 114 8.20 -1.52 2.20
CA LEU A 114 8.32 -1.46 0.74
C LEU A 114 8.81 -0.08 0.28
N LEU A 115 8.33 1.00 0.90
CA LEU A 115 8.82 2.35 0.61
C LEU A 115 10.26 2.56 1.10
N ALA A 116 10.57 2.11 2.32
CA ALA A 116 11.91 2.24 2.88
C ALA A 116 12.95 1.43 2.08
N SER A 117 12.60 0.22 1.64
CA SER A 117 13.47 -0.58 0.77
C SER A 117 13.66 0.06 -0.61
N LEU A 118 12.61 0.64 -1.19
CA LEU A 118 12.69 1.39 -2.46
C LEU A 118 13.64 2.60 -2.36
N ASP A 119 13.67 3.30 -1.23
CA ASP A 119 14.56 4.44 -1.01
C ASP A 119 16.04 4.06 -0.95
N ASN A 120 16.35 2.81 -0.59
CA ASN A 120 17.70 2.27 -0.56
C ASN A 120 18.15 1.65 -1.90
N LEU A 121 17.29 1.65 -2.94
CA LEU A 121 17.68 1.20 -4.27
C LEU A 121 18.48 2.29 -4.99
N ASP A 122 19.81 2.15 -4.98
CA ASP A 122 20.73 3.02 -5.69
C ASP A 122 21.70 2.23 -6.59
N GLY A 123 22.49 2.95 -7.39
CA GLY A 123 23.55 2.35 -8.20
C GLY A 123 24.80 1.94 -7.41
N GLN A 124 24.82 2.17 -6.09
CA GLN A 124 25.94 1.86 -5.20
C GLN A 124 25.74 0.53 -4.45
N ILE A 125 24.63 -0.20 -4.70
CA ILE A 125 24.42 -1.57 -4.22
C ILE A 125 25.72 -2.35 -4.44
N ARG A 126 26.42 -2.66 -3.34
CA ARG A 126 27.74 -3.27 -3.42
C ARG A 126 27.58 -4.72 -3.83
N TRP A 127 27.80 -4.99 -5.12
CA TRP A 127 27.78 -6.31 -5.75
C TRP A 127 28.86 -7.29 -5.26
N SER A 128 29.51 -7.01 -4.13
CA SER A 128 30.69 -7.77 -3.71
C SER A 128 30.38 -9.08 -2.99
N ASN A 129 29.14 -9.35 -2.59
CA ASN A 129 28.79 -10.56 -1.81
C ASN A 129 27.45 -11.21 -2.21
N ALA A 130 27.06 -11.14 -3.49
CA ALA A 130 25.96 -11.97 -4.02
C ALA A 130 26.54 -13.24 -4.66
#